data_AF-A0A496Y6Z3-F1
#
_entry.id   AF-A0A496Y6Z3-F1
#
_cell.length_a   1.000
_cell.length_b   1.000
_cell.length_c   1.000
_cell.angle_alpha   90.00
_cell.angle_beta   90.00
_cell.angle_gamma   90.00
#
_symmetry.space_group_name_H-M   'P 1'
#
loop_
_entity.id
_entity.type
_entity.pdbx_description
1 polymer ?
#
loop_
_entity_poly.entity_id
_entity_poly.type
_entity_poly.pdbx_seq_one_letter_code
_entity_poly.pdbx_strand_id
1 'polypeptide(L)'
;MKKLLIFSLALLFGIALFAGATSTTAQAKTTFVTIGTGGITGVYYPTGGAIAKMLNKKRKTYHIRATVESTGGSVFNINAVLSGDLDFGICQSDRQYQAWNGLAEWKDKGPQKNLRAVFTIHPESVTLVAADDAGIKTIQDLRGKRVNIGNPGSGQRQNSIDALTNAGIDYKKDIKAESAKAAEAPGLLQDGRIDAFFYTVGHPSGAIKEATAGRRKVHFVPITGLDKLLAKYPYYAKAYIPIKFYPTATNKENVPTFGVKATLVTSAKTPDKIVYAITKEVFDNFEAFKKLHPAYSVLTKKNMLEGMSAPMHPGALKYFKEVGLK
;
A
#
# COMPACT_ATOMS: atom_id res chain seq x y z
N MET A 1 65.27 16.81 -49.58
CA MET A 1 63.98 16.14 -49.86
C MET A 1 63.52 15.16 -48.77
N LYS A 2 64.40 14.43 -48.07
CA LYS A 2 64.01 13.47 -47.00
C LYS A 2 63.50 14.08 -45.68
N LYS A 3 63.81 15.34 -45.36
CA LYS A 3 63.37 16.00 -44.11
C LYS A 3 61.96 16.64 -44.18
N LEU A 4 61.45 16.94 -45.39
CA LEU A 4 60.08 17.47 -45.54
C LEU A 4 59.00 16.38 -45.48
N LEU A 5 59.29 15.16 -45.91
CA LEU A 5 58.33 14.04 -45.84
C LEU A 5 58.02 13.58 -44.41
N ILE A 6 58.95 13.75 -43.48
CA ILE A 6 58.79 13.32 -42.07
C ILE A 6 57.87 14.29 -41.31
N PHE A 7 57.89 15.58 -41.66
CA PHE A 7 56.99 16.58 -41.08
C PHE A 7 55.54 16.44 -41.57
N SER A 8 55.33 15.99 -42.80
CA SER A 8 53.98 15.76 -43.35
C SER A 8 53.30 14.52 -42.73
N LEU A 9 54.05 13.47 -42.39
CA LEU A 9 53.49 12.27 -41.74
C LEU A 9 53.13 12.51 -40.26
N ALA A 10 53.90 13.35 -39.55
CA ALA A 10 53.63 13.68 -38.16
C ALA A 10 52.37 14.55 -37.99
N LEU A 11 52.06 15.41 -38.96
CA LEU A 11 50.86 16.25 -38.95
C LEU A 11 49.58 15.44 -39.26
N LEU A 12 49.68 14.42 -40.10
CA LEU A 12 48.57 13.50 -40.41
C LEU A 12 48.25 12.53 -39.25
N PHE A 13 49.23 12.17 -38.43
CA PHE A 13 49.00 11.37 -37.21
C PHE A 13 48.46 12.19 -36.04
N GLY A 14 48.78 13.49 -35.96
CA GLY A 14 48.23 14.40 -34.95
C GLY A 14 46.75 14.74 -35.14
N ILE A 15 46.29 14.80 -36.39
CA ILE A 15 44.87 15.09 -36.71
C ILE A 15 43.98 13.85 -36.52
N ALA A 16 44.52 12.63 -36.70
CA ALA A 16 43.79 11.39 -36.47
C ALA A 16 43.48 11.11 -34.97
N LEU A 17 44.25 11.69 -34.05
CA LEU A 17 44.04 11.54 -32.60
C LEU A 17 42.97 12.49 -32.03
N PHE A 18 42.57 13.53 -32.77
CA PHE A 18 41.50 14.46 -32.35
C PHE A 18 40.13 14.18 -32.99
N ALA A 19 40.07 13.35 -34.05
CA ALA A 19 38.82 12.95 -34.68
C ALA A 19 38.13 11.74 -33.99
N GLY A 20 38.79 11.13 -33.00
CA GLY A 20 38.32 9.96 -32.27
C GLY A 20 37.61 10.25 -30.95
N ALA A 21 37.30 11.51 -30.63
CA ALA A 21 36.40 11.85 -29.53
C ALA A 21 34.96 11.52 -29.93
N THR A 22 34.67 10.22 -30.12
CA THR A 22 33.30 9.75 -30.08
C THR A 22 32.76 10.18 -28.72
N SER A 23 31.85 11.14 -28.73
CA SER A 23 31.00 11.46 -27.61
C SER A 23 30.37 10.16 -27.13
N THR A 24 30.96 9.53 -26.12
CA THR A 24 30.33 8.47 -25.34
C THR A 24 29.08 9.11 -24.80
N THR A 25 27.95 8.86 -25.44
CA THR A 25 26.64 9.20 -24.93
C THR A 25 26.59 8.59 -23.54
N ALA A 26 26.70 9.43 -22.51
CA ALA A 26 26.62 9.00 -21.14
C ALA A 26 25.26 8.31 -20.98
N GLN A 27 25.27 6.98 -21.03
CA GLN A 27 24.06 6.19 -20.95
C GLN A 27 23.45 6.52 -19.59
N ALA A 28 22.29 7.17 -19.60
CA ALA A 28 21.67 7.65 -18.37
C ALA A 28 21.54 6.47 -17.39
N LYS A 29 22.24 6.62 -16.25
CA LYS A 29 22.36 5.58 -15.22
C LYS A 29 20.96 5.17 -14.78
N THR A 30 20.67 3.86 -14.87
CA THR A 30 19.39 3.33 -14.39
C THR A 30 19.32 3.51 -12.88
N THR A 31 18.26 4.18 -12.42
CA THR A 31 17.90 4.32 -11.01
C THR A 31 16.99 3.16 -10.64
N PHE A 32 17.34 2.43 -9.59
CA PHE A 32 16.49 1.37 -9.05
C PHE A 32 15.63 1.97 -7.94
N VAL A 33 14.36 1.62 -7.90
CA VAL A 33 13.45 2.02 -6.83
C VAL A 33 12.69 0.81 -6.32
N THR A 34 12.46 0.76 -5.01
CA THR A 34 11.78 -0.36 -4.38
C THR A 34 10.52 0.11 -3.64
N ILE A 35 9.41 -0.60 -3.85
CA ILE A 35 8.11 -0.31 -3.26
C ILE A 35 7.79 -1.36 -2.20
N GLY A 36 7.76 -0.96 -0.93
CA GLY A 36 7.24 -1.79 0.16
C GLY A 36 5.73 -1.95 0.05
N THR A 37 5.27 -3.21 0.11
CA THR A 37 3.86 -3.55 -0.09
C THR A 37 3.24 -4.17 1.16
N GLY A 38 2.90 -5.44 1.14
CA GLY A 38 2.35 -6.20 2.26
C GLY A 38 2.43 -7.69 1.94
N GLY A 39 1.61 -8.49 2.61
CA GLY A 39 1.49 -9.91 2.28
C GLY A 39 1.01 -10.12 0.84
N ILE A 40 1.53 -11.17 0.19
CA ILE A 40 1.24 -11.51 -1.22
C ILE A 40 -0.23 -11.82 -1.51
N THR A 41 -0.99 -12.24 -0.49
CA THR A 41 -2.43 -12.51 -0.57
C THR A 41 -3.31 -11.27 -0.33
N GLY A 42 -2.68 -10.12 -0.04
CA GLY A 42 -3.33 -8.83 0.10
C GLY A 42 -3.42 -8.05 -1.21
N VAL A 43 -3.84 -6.78 -1.12
CA VAL A 43 -3.98 -5.90 -2.30
C VAL A 43 -2.74 -5.03 -2.52
N TYR A 44 -1.94 -4.75 -1.48
CA TYR A 44 -0.74 -3.92 -1.62
C TYR A 44 0.29 -4.54 -2.58
N TYR A 45 0.49 -5.86 -2.52
CA TYR A 45 1.44 -6.55 -3.39
C TYR A 45 1.10 -6.38 -4.88
N PRO A 46 -0.13 -6.71 -5.35
CA PRO A 46 -0.50 -6.42 -6.74
C PRO A 46 -0.59 -4.92 -7.05
N THR A 47 -0.86 -4.03 -6.08
CA THR A 47 -0.78 -2.57 -6.28
C THR A 47 0.63 -2.11 -6.58
N GLY A 48 1.61 -2.48 -5.77
CA GLY A 48 3.02 -2.17 -6.04
C GLY A 48 3.45 -2.75 -7.39
N GLY A 49 3.04 -3.99 -7.69
CA GLY A 49 3.36 -4.65 -8.95
C GLY A 49 2.75 -3.93 -10.16
N ALA A 50 1.53 -3.40 -10.02
CA ALA A 50 0.87 -2.58 -11.03
C ALA A 50 1.65 -1.29 -11.31
N ILE A 51 2.04 -0.56 -10.27
CA ILE A 51 2.83 0.68 -10.37
C ILE A 51 4.19 0.38 -11.02
N ALA A 52 4.89 -0.64 -10.51
CA ALA A 52 6.19 -1.05 -11.03
C ALA A 52 6.10 -1.48 -12.50
N LYS A 53 5.08 -2.25 -12.89
CA LYS A 53 4.84 -2.66 -14.28
C LYS A 53 4.65 -1.46 -15.20
N MET A 54 3.88 -0.45 -14.79
CA MET A 54 3.65 0.75 -15.58
C MET A 54 4.95 1.55 -15.75
N LEU A 55 5.69 1.79 -14.67
CA LEU A 55 6.96 2.51 -14.73
C LEU A 55 8.02 1.77 -15.56
N ASN A 56 8.14 0.45 -15.39
CA ASN A 56 9.13 -0.38 -16.09
C ASN A 56 8.89 -0.47 -17.61
N LYS A 57 7.64 -0.28 -18.08
CA LYS A 57 7.35 -0.12 -19.52
C LYS A 57 8.00 1.13 -20.09
N LYS A 58 8.19 2.17 -19.28
CA LYS A 58 8.82 3.44 -19.64
C LYS A 58 10.26 3.58 -19.10
N ARG A 59 10.91 2.47 -18.73
CA ARG A 59 12.28 2.48 -18.19
C ARG A 59 13.31 3.16 -19.10
N LYS A 60 13.12 3.12 -20.43
CA LYS A 60 14.00 3.81 -21.40
C LYS A 60 13.81 5.33 -21.39
N THR A 61 12.62 5.81 -20.98
CA THR A 61 12.27 7.23 -20.90
C THR A 61 12.67 7.82 -19.57
N TYR A 62 12.35 7.14 -18.46
CA TYR A 62 12.63 7.67 -17.12
C TYR A 62 13.99 7.24 -16.57
N HIS A 63 14.62 6.21 -17.17
CA HIS A 63 15.80 5.55 -16.60
C HIS A 63 15.56 5.06 -15.18
N ILE A 64 14.34 4.59 -14.89
CA ILE A 64 13.94 4.03 -13.60
C ILE A 64 13.53 2.57 -13.79
N ARG A 65 13.95 1.71 -12.85
CA ARG A 65 13.48 0.32 -12.72
C ARG A 65 12.91 0.11 -11.32
N ALA A 66 11.62 -0.21 -11.24
CA ALA A 66 10.91 -0.47 -9.99
C ALA A 66 10.83 -1.97 -9.68
N THR A 67 11.04 -2.32 -8.41
CA THR A 67 10.72 -3.63 -7.82
C THR A 67 9.76 -3.47 -6.65
N VAL A 68 9.22 -4.59 -6.17
CA VAL A 68 8.30 -4.62 -5.01
C VAL A 68 8.83 -5.58 -3.97
N GLU A 69 8.61 -5.25 -2.71
CA GLU A 69 8.94 -6.12 -1.59
C GLU A 69 7.68 -6.47 -0.81
N SER A 70 7.54 -7.75 -0.46
CA SER A 70 6.52 -8.19 0.49
C SER A 70 6.98 -7.84 1.90
N THR A 71 6.11 -7.19 2.66
CA THR A 71 6.47 -6.65 3.99
C THR A 71 5.43 -6.99 5.05
N GLY A 72 5.73 -6.62 6.30
CA GLY A 72 4.81 -6.71 7.43
C GLY A 72 3.65 -5.70 7.40
N GLY A 73 3.64 -4.77 6.44
CA GLY A 73 2.60 -3.76 6.24
C GLY A 73 3.00 -2.34 6.62
N SER A 74 2.00 -1.51 6.87
CA SER A 74 2.09 -0.04 6.93
C SER A 74 3.18 0.53 7.85
N VAL A 75 3.32 0.06 9.09
CA VAL A 75 4.31 0.62 10.04
C VAL A 75 5.73 0.33 9.58
N PHE A 76 5.98 -0.92 9.13
CA PHE A 76 7.25 -1.30 8.54
C PHE A 76 7.57 -0.45 7.31
N ASN A 77 6.62 -0.33 6.38
CA ASN A 77 6.83 0.43 5.14
C ASN A 77 7.15 1.90 5.41
N ILE A 78 6.44 2.56 6.32
CA ILE A 78 6.72 3.95 6.69
C ILE A 78 8.12 4.06 7.27
N ASN A 79 8.50 3.18 8.20
CA ASN A 79 9.81 3.24 8.84
C ASN A 79 10.95 2.97 7.85
N ALA A 80 10.80 1.97 6.97
CA ALA A 80 11.77 1.61 5.94
C ALA A 80 11.94 2.71 4.88
N VAL A 81 10.85 3.41 4.53
CA VAL A 81 10.91 4.60 3.67
C VAL A 81 11.68 5.75 4.33
N LEU A 82 11.51 5.93 5.64
CA LEU A 82 12.18 7.01 6.38
C LEU A 82 13.64 6.72 6.67
N SER A 83 14.03 5.45 6.84
CA SER A 83 15.42 5.01 6.98
C SER A 83 16.17 4.98 5.64
N GLY A 84 15.45 4.87 4.52
CA GLY A 84 16.03 4.75 3.18
C GLY A 84 16.25 3.31 2.72
N ASP A 85 15.74 2.33 3.47
CA ASP A 85 15.77 0.91 3.07
C ASP A 85 14.76 0.62 1.94
N LEU A 86 13.74 1.46 1.79
CA LEU A 86 12.77 1.45 0.70
C LEU A 86 12.59 2.87 0.14
N ASP A 87 12.39 3.02 -1.17
CA ASP A 87 12.11 4.34 -1.77
C ASP A 87 10.65 4.76 -1.60
N PHE A 88 9.75 3.77 -1.68
CA PHE A 88 8.31 3.96 -1.58
C PHE A 88 7.69 2.90 -0.69
N GLY A 89 6.54 3.22 -0.11
CA GLY A 89 5.76 2.31 0.70
C GLY A 89 4.28 2.50 0.46
N ILE A 90 3.52 1.42 0.44
CA ILE A 90 2.06 1.49 0.52
C ILE A 90 1.67 1.41 1.99
N CYS A 91 0.89 2.36 2.47
CA CYS A 91 0.39 2.35 3.84
C CYS A 91 -1.03 2.88 3.94
N GLN A 92 -1.72 2.50 5.00
CA GLN A 92 -3.06 2.99 5.29
C GLN A 92 -3.02 4.47 5.74
N SER A 93 -4.09 5.21 5.44
CA SER A 93 -4.22 6.65 5.74
C SER A 93 -4.16 6.97 7.24
N ASP A 94 -4.67 6.08 8.08
CA ASP A 94 -4.59 6.19 9.54
C ASP A 94 -3.15 6.05 10.05
N ARG A 95 -2.38 5.10 9.52
CA ARG A 95 -0.96 4.93 9.85
C ARG A 95 -0.15 6.14 9.37
N GLN A 96 -0.47 6.66 8.19
CA GLN A 96 0.14 7.88 7.69
C GLN A 96 -0.13 9.07 8.62
N TYR A 97 -1.38 9.25 9.07
CA TYR A 97 -1.76 10.29 10.03
C TYR A 97 -1.00 10.14 11.35
N GLN A 98 -0.95 8.93 11.91
CA GLN A 98 -0.30 8.68 13.19
C GLN A 98 1.21 8.88 13.12
N ALA A 99 1.87 8.42 12.05
CA ALA A 99 3.29 8.67 11.84
C ALA A 99 3.59 10.17 11.73
N TRP A 100 2.81 10.89 10.92
CA TRP A 100 3.01 12.34 10.71
C TRP A 100 2.86 13.16 12.00
N ASN A 101 2.01 12.71 12.91
CA ASN A 101 1.72 13.37 14.19
C ASN A 101 2.48 12.77 15.38
N GLY A 102 3.28 11.71 15.21
CA GLY A 102 4.05 11.10 16.29
C GLY A 102 3.19 10.34 17.30
N LEU A 103 2.15 9.66 16.82
CA LEU A 103 1.19 8.92 17.64
C LEU A 103 1.42 7.41 17.53
N ALA A 104 0.76 6.64 18.40
CA ALA A 104 0.79 5.18 18.42
C ALA A 104 2.24 4.62 18.39
N GLU A 105 2.60 3.84 17.36
CA GLU A 105 3.93 3.23 17.18
C GLU A 105 5.09 4.24 17.10
N TRP A 106 4.77 5.53 16.90
CA TRP A 106 5.75 6.61 16.82
C TRP A 106 5.78 7.49 18.08
N LYS A 107 5.06 7.14 19.15
CA LYS A 107 4.98 7.95 20.38
C LYS A 107 6.37 8.30 20.95
N ASP A 108 7.28 7.33 20.98
CA ASP A 108 8.63 7.53 21.53
C ASP A 108 9.61 8.15 20.53
N LYS A 109 9.30 8.08 19.22
CA LYS A 109 10.12 8.66 18.14
C LYS A 109 9.68 10.08 17.76
N GLY A 110 8.50 10.51 18.19
CA GLY A 110 7.89 11.77 17.81
C GLY A 110 7.40 11.82 16.36
N PRO A 111 6.96 13.01 15.89
CA PRO A 111 6.43 13.21 14.55
C PRO A 111 7.41 12.91 13.41
N GLN A 112 6.99 12.09 12.44
CA GLN A 112 7.81 11.69 11.29
C GLN A 112 7.74 12.74 10.14
N LYS A 113 8.38 13.90 10.34
CA LYS A 113 8.23 15.08 9.46
C LYS A 113 8.87 14.96 8.06
N ASN A 114 9.66 13.92 7.83
CA ASN A 114 10.18 13.59 6.49
C ASN A 114 9.22 12.74 5.65
N LEU A 115 8.11 12.26 6.21
CA LEU A 115 7.12 11.50 5.46
C LEU A 115 6.43 12.39 4.41
N ARG A 116 6.25 11.88 3.20
CA ARG A 116 5.50 12.52 2.12
C ARG A 116 4.48 11.57 1.53
N ALA A 117 3.30 12.10 1.22
CA ALA A 117 2.30 11.37 0.45
C ALA A 117 2.52 11.61 -1.04
N VAL A 118 2.27 10.59 -1.87
CA VAL A 118 2.32 10.69 -3.33
C VAL A 118 0.90 10.79 -3.89
N PHE A 119 0.07 9.79 -3.60
CA PHE A 119 -1.37 9.80 -3.86
C PHE A 119 -2.07 8.70 -3.05
N THR A 120 -3.38 8.83 -2.92
CA THR A 120 -4.27 7.80 -2.41
C THR A 120 -4.60 6.78 -3.50
N ILE A 121 -4.75 5.52 -3.12
CA ILE A 121 -4.94 4.39 -4.03
C ILE A 121 -6.38 3.90 -3.95
N HIS A 122 -6.74 2.99 -3.04
CA HIS A 122 -8.06 2.37 -2.97
C HIS A 122 -8.59 2.32 -1.53
N PRO A 123 -9.91 2.25 -1.31
CA PRO A 123 -10.46 2.08 0.03
C PRO A 123 -10.15 0.70 0.59
N GLU A 124 -9.91 0.62 1.89
CA GLU A 124 -9.67 -0.61 2.63
C GLU A 124 -10.70 -0.75 3.74
N SER A 125 -11.53 -1.79 3.66
CA SER A 125 -12.59 -2.05 4.63
C SER A 125 -12.05 -2.91 5.76
N VAL A 126 -12.38 -2.57 7.01
CA VAL A 126 -12.10 -3.42 8.17
C VAL A 126 -13.02 -4.63 8.07
N THR A 127 -12.44 -5.77 7.73
CA THR A 127 -13.19 -6.99 7.44
C THR A 127 -13.07 -7.97 8.60
N LEU A 128 -14.20 -8.34 9.19
CA LEU A 128 -14.28 -9.40 10.19
C LEU A 128 -14.90 -10.64 9.54
N VAL A 129 -14.11 -11.71 9.41
CA VAL A 129 -14.58 -13.01 8.92
C VAL A 129 -14.71 -13.94 10.11
N ALA A 130 -15.85 -14.60 10.25
CA ALA A 130 -16.10 -15.60 11.28
C ALA A 130 -16.56 -16.91 10.66
N ALA A 131 -16.24 -18.01 11.33
CA ALA A 131 -16.82 -19.30 10.98
C ALA A 131 -18.29 -19.38 11.41
N ASP A 132 -19.11 -20.02 10.58
CA ASP A 132 -20.57 -20.12 10.82
C ASP A 132 -20.90 -20.95 12.06
N ASP A 133 -20.07 -21.96 12.34
CA ASP A 133 -20.18 -22.83 13.52
C ASP A 133 -19.69 -22.19 14.82
N ALA A 134 -19.08 -21.00 14.76
CA ALA A 134 -18.53 -20.32 15.94
C ALA A 134 -19.58 -19.51 16.72
N GLY A 135 -20.79 -19.34 16.16
CA GLY A 135 -21.89 -18.59 16.77
C GLY A 135 -21.64 -17.09 16.88
N ILE A 136 -20.81 -16.52 16.01
CA ILE A 136 -20.45 -15.09 16.01
C ILE A 136 -21.32 -14.39 14.97
N LYS A 137 -22.32 -13.58 15.36
CA LYS A 137 -23.17 -12.82 14.41
C LYS A 137 -22.92 -11.33 14.48
N THR A 138 -22.41 -10.86 15.60
CA THR A 138 -22.09 -9.48 15.92
C THR A 138 -20.66 -9.39 16.46
N ILE A 139 -20.10 -8.19 16.49
CA ILE A 139 -18.77 -7.98 17.09
C ILE A 139 -18.75 -8.30 18.59
N GLN A 140 -19.88 -8.18 19.29
CA GLN A 140 -20.03 -8.54 20.72
C GLN A 140 -19.83 -10.04 20.97
N ASP A 141 -20.20 -10.89 20.01
CA ASP A 141 -20.08 -12.35 20.12
C ASP A 141 -18.63 -12.85 20.06
N LEU A 142 -17.66 -11.96 19.84
CA LEU A 142 -16.24 -12.28 19.91
C LEU A 142 -15.77 -12.59 21.32
N ARG A 143 -16.52 -12.20 22.38
CA ARG A 143 -16.13 -12.50 23.77
C ARG A 143 -15.92 -14.00 23.99
N GLY A 144 -14.78 -14.36 24.56
CA GLY A 144 -14.34 -15.73 24.79
C GLY A 144 -13.84 -16.48 23.56
N LYS A 145 -13.92 -15.90 22.35
CA LYS A 145 -13.51 -16.54 21.09
C LYS A 145 -12.02 -16.39 20.83
N ARG A 146 -11.48 -17.23 19.95
CA ARG A 146 -10.13 -17.13 19.41
C ARG A 146 -10.15 -16.26 18.16
N VAL A 147 -9.56 -15.09 18.24
CA VAL A 147 -9.69 -14.07 17.19
C VAL A 147 -8.31 -13.62 16.75
N ASN A 148 -7.99 -13.79 15.47
CA ASN A 148 -6.78 -13.17 14.93
C ASN A 148 -7.03 -11.68 14.71
N ILE A 149 -6.30 -10.86 15.46
CA ILE A 149 -6.39 -9.40 15.38
C ILE A 149 -5.33 -8.81 14.44
N GLY A 150 -4.42 -9.62 13.90
CA GLY A 150 -3.38 -9.22 12.96
C GLY A 150 -2.00 -9.06 13.59
N ASN A 151 -0.96 -9.23 12.78
CA ASN A 151 0.43 -9.20 13.22
C ASN A 151 0.88 -7.81 13.74
N PRO A 152 1.85 -7.75 14.67
CA PRO A 152 2.47 -6.49 15.11
C PRO A 152 2.98 -5.65 13.94
N GLY A 153 2.83 -4.32 14.03
CA GLY A 153 3.21 -3.38 12.98
C GLY A 153 2.29 -3.34 11.75
N SER A 154 1.28 -4.20 11.65
CA SER A 154 0.24 -4.07 10.62
C SER A 154 -0.81 -3.05 11.06
N GLY A 155 -1.33 -2.21 10.15
CA GLY A 155 -2.38 -1.28 10.55
C GLY A 155 -3.74 -1.96 10.75
N GLN A 156 -3.99 -3.13 10.13
CA GLN A 156 -5.14 -3.98 10.49
C GLN A 156 -5.20 -4.28 11.99
N ARG A 157 -4.05 -4.42 12.67
CA ARG A 157 -4.00 -4.67 14.11
C ARG A 157 -4.55 -3.51 14.91
N GLN A 158 -4.22 -2.28 14.54
CA GLN A 158 -4.81 -1.14 15.22
C GLN A 158 -6.29 -0.99 14.86
N ASN A 159 -6.67 -1.26 13.61
CA ASN A 159 -8.08 -1.16 13.20
C ASN A 159 -8.96 -2.19 13.93
N SER A 160 -8.46 -3.41 14.15
CA SER A 160 -9.16 -4.44 14.92
C SER A 160 -9.28 -4.05 16.40
N ILE A 161 -8.20 -3.55 17.01
CA ILE A 161 -8.22 -3.03 18.39
C ILE A 161 -9.22 -1.86 18.52
N ASP A 162 -9.25 -0.93 17.57
CA ASP A 162 -10.18 0.19 17.57
C ASP A 162 -11.64 -0.28 17.44
N ALA A 163 -11.91 -1.27 16.58
CA ALA A 163 -13.24 -1.87 16.43
C ALA A 163 -13.70 -2.57 17.71
N LEU A 164 -12.83 -3.39 18.30
CA LEU A 164 -13.08 -4.09 19.56
C LEU A 164 -13.33 -3.11 20.71
N THR A 165 -12.47 -2.09 20.84
CA THR A 165 -12.60 -1.05 21.86
C THR A 165 -13.90 -0.27 21.71
N ASN A 166 -14.30 0.08 20.47
CA ASN A 166 -15.58 0.74 20.21
C ASN A 166 -16.78 -0.15 20.61
N ALA A 167 -16.64 -1.48 20.47
CA ALA A 167 -17.62 -2.46 20.91
C ALA A 167 -17.56 -2.77 22.42
N GLY A 168 -16.66 -2.12 23.17
CA GLY A 168 -16.46 -2.35 24.60
C GLY A 168 -15.73 -3.65 24.94
N ILE A 169 -14.97 -4.21 24.00
CA ILE A 169 -14.20 -5.45 24.16
C ILE A 169 -12.72 -5.11 24.37
N ASP A 170 -12.16 -5.51 25.51
CA ASP A 170 -10.72 -5.47 25.76
C ASP A 170 -10.07 -6.69 25.12
N TYR A 171 -9.33 -6.49 24.04
CA TYR A 171 -8.71 -7.58 23.28
C TYR A 171 -7.74 -8.45 24.10
N LYS A 172 -7.27 -7.96 25.25
CA LYS A 172 -6.35 -8.71 26.13
C LYS A 172 -7.09 -9.60 27.15
N LYS A 173 -8.32 -9.26 27.49
CA LYS A 173 -9.08 -9.89 28.58
C LYS A 173 -10.28 -10.66 28.10
N ASP A 174 -10.97 -10.10 27.11
CA ASP A 174 -12.27 -10.57 26.69
C ASP A 174 -12.21 -11.58 25.55
N ILE A 175 -11.06 -11.74 24.89
CA ILE A 175 -10.85 -12.69 23.77
C ILE A 175 -9.51 -13.41 23.91
N LYS A 176 -9.37 -14.54 23.21
CA LYS A 176 -8.07 -15.19 22.99
C LYS A 176 -7.46 -14.60 21.71
N ALA A 177 -6.69 -13.53 21.84
CA ALA A 177 -6.15 -12.79 20.70
C ALA A 177 -4.97 -13.51 20.05
N GLU A 178 -5.09 -13.80 18.76
CA GLU A 178 -4.01 -14.30 17.90
C GLU A 178 -3.40 -13.16 17.07
N SER A 179 -2.13 -13.31 16.68
CA SER A 179 -1.34 -12.26 16.02
C SER A 179 -0.68 -12.74 14.71
N ALA A 180 -1.35 -13.64 14.00
CA ALA A 180 -0.90 -14.20 12.73
C ALA A 180 -0.98 -13.16 11.58
N LYS A 181 -0.16 -13.36 10.55
CA LYS A 181 -0.22 -12.56 9.33
C LYS A 181 -1.53 -12.83 8.59
N ALA A 182 -1.99 -11.86 7.80
CA ALA A 182 -3.22 -12.01 7.01
C ALA A 182 -3.21 -13.22 6.05
N ALA A 183 -2.04 -13.64 5.57
CA ALA A 183 -1.89 -14.82 4.72
C ALA A 183 -2.08 -16.15 5.48
N GLU A 184 -1.90 -16.18 6.79
CA GLU A 184 -2.00 -17.39 7.61
C GLU A 184 -3.40 -17.57 8.20
N ALA A 185 -4.12 -16.45 8.41
CA ALA A 185 -5.43 -16.44 9.07
C ALA A 185 -6.49 -17.33 8.39
N PRO A 186 -6.60 -17.40 7.04
CA PRO A 186 -7.55 -18.28 6.37
C PRO A 186 -7.34 -19.76 6.73
N GLY A 187 -6.10 -20.24 6.68
CA GLY A 187 -5.75 -21.62 7.06
C GLY A 187 -6.08 -21.89 8.53
N LEU A 188 -5.69 -20.99 9.44
CA LEU A 188 -6.03 -21.13 10.87
C LEU A 188 -7.54 -21.20 11.12
N LEU A 189 -8.34 -20.43 10.36
CA LEU A 189 -9.79 -20.45 10.47
C LEU A 189 -10.35 -21.78 9.95
N GLN A 190 -9.87 -22.24 8.79
CA GLN A 190 -10.31 -23.49 8.16
C GLN A 190 -9.94 -24.72 9.00
N ASP A 191 -8.80 -24.69 9.69
CA ASP A 191 -8.33 -25.74 10.60
C ASP A 191 -9.02 -25.72 11.98
N GLY A 192 -9.93 -24.76 12.23
CA GLY A 192 -10.59 -24.64 13.53
C GLY A 192 -9.68 -24.15 14.65
N ARG A 193 -8.51 -23.57 14.33
CA ARG A 193 -7.55 -23.02 15.30
C ARG A 193 -7.94 -21.62 15.78
N ILE A 194 -8.64 -20.86 14.94
CA ILE A 194 -9.32 -19.62 15.31
C ILE A 194 -10.80 -19.67 14.92
N ASP A 195 -11.59 -18.79 15.53
CA ASP A 195 -13.04 -18.69 15.32
C ASP A 195 -13.40 -17.52 14.40
N ALA A 196 -12.56 -16.48 14.40
CA ALA A 196 -12.68 -15.33 13.53
C ALA A 196 -11.31 -14.67 13.27
N PHE A 197 -11.23 -13.86 12.21
CA PHE A 197 -10.09 -12.99 11.99
C PHE A 197 -10.49 -11.63 11.42
N PHE A 198 -9.72 -10.62 11.79
CA PHE A 198 -9.75 -9.31 11.16
C PHE A 198 -8.76 -9.24 10.00
N TYR A 199 -9.16 -8.56 8.94
CA TYR A 199 -8.26 -8.06 7.91
C TYR A 199 -8.77 -6.72 7.36
N THR A 200 -7.99 -5.64 7.50
CA THR A 200 -8.27 -4.39 6.80
C THR A 200 -7.63 -4.44 5.42
N VAL A 201 -8.47 -4.47 4.37
CA VAL A 201 -8.00 -4.72 2.99
C VAL A 201 -8.99 -4.19 1.95
N GLY A 202 -8.52 -3.91 0.73
CA GLY A 202 -9.37 -3.72 -0.44
C GLY A 202 -10.05 -5.03 -0.88
N HIS A 203 -11.19 -4.94 -1.58
CA HIS A 203 -11.90 -6.11 -2.10
C HIS A 203 -11.87 -6.16 -3.64
N PRO A 204 -11.69 -7.35 -4.25
CA PRO A 204 -11.41 -8.64 -3.61
C PRO A 204 -9.98 -8.72 -3.05
N SER A 205 -9.75 -9.60 -2.08
CA SER A 205 -8.39 -10.01 -1.66
C SER A 205 -8.23 -11.53 -1.73
N GLY A 206 -6.99 -11.99 -1.92
CA GLY A 206 -6.66 -13.41 -2.01
C GLY A 206 -6.93 -14.13 -0.69
N ALA A 207 -6.49 -13.56 0.44
CA ALA A 207 -6.69 -14.16 1.76
C ALA A 207 -8.18 -14.36 2.10
N ILE A 208 -9.03 -13.38 1.78
CA ILE A 208 -10.46 -13.51 2.05
C ILE A 208 -11.10 -14.55 1.11
N LYS A 209 -10.70 -14.59 -0.17
CA LYS A 209 -11.17 -15.63 -1.10
C LYS A 209 -10.79 -17.03 -0.63
N GLU A 210 -9.58 -17.21 -0.12
CA GLU A 210 -9.12 -18.48 0.45
C GLU A 210 -9.99 -18.88 1.64
N ALA A 211 -10.24 -17.95 2.57
CA ALA A 211 -11.07 -18.19 3.74
C ALA A 211 -12.49 -18.60 3.35
N THR A 212 -13.09 -17.96 2.34
CA THR A 212 -14.45 -18.24 1.91
C THR A 212 -14.57 -19.49 1.04
N ALA A 213 -13.51 -19.91 0.36
CA ALA A 213 -13.50 -21.07 -0.53
C ALA A 213 -13.24 -22.40 0.20
N GLY A 214 -12.81 -22.34 1.46
CA GLY A 214 -12.53 -23.52 2.27
C GLY A 214 -13.76 -24.34 2.67
N ARG A 215 -13.53 -25.48 3.32
CA ARG A 215 -14.57 -26.44 3.72
C ARG A 215 -15.45 -25.90 4.85
N ARG A 216 -14.84 -25.27 5.86
CA ARG A 216 -15.56 -24.64 6.97
C ARG A 216 -16.27 -23.42 6.44
N LYS A 217 -17.60 -23.36 6.62
CA LYS A 217 -18.42 -22.25 6.16
C LYS A 217 -18.15 -21.01 7.00
N VAL A 218 -18.15 -19.86 6.34
CA VAL A 218 -17.81 -18.57 6.93
C VAL A 218 -18.75 -17.49 6.43
N HIS A 219 -18.82 -16.43 7.22
CA HIS A 219 -19.51 -15.20 6.87
C HIS A 219 -18.69 -13.99 7.33
N PHE A 220 -19.06 -12.84 6.77
CA PHE A 220 -18.60 -11.53 7.18
C PHE A 220 -19.53 -10.99 8.26
N VAL A 221 -18.95 -10.58 9.38
CA VAL A 221 -19.67 -10.00 10.52
C VAL A 221 -19.76 -8.49 10.33
N PRO A 222 -20.96 -7.88 10.36
CA PRO A 222 -21.12 -6.43 10.30
C PRO A 222 -20.41 -5.72 11.46
N ILE A 223 -19.76 -4.59 11.17
CA ILE A 223 -19.24 -3.70 12.20
C ILE A 223 -20.02 -2.39 12.14
N THR A 224 -20.88 -2.16 13.13
CA THR A 224 -21.82 -1.03 13.19
C THR A 224 -21.68 -0.26 14.51
N GLY A 225 -22.50 0.77 14.74
CA GLY A 225 -22.40 1.60 15.95
C GLY A 225 -21.11 2.43 16.00
N LEU A 226 -20.70 2.96 14.85
CA LEU A 226 -19.37 3.55 14.65
C LEU A 226 -19.31 5.07 14.84
N ASP A 227 -20.43 5.74 15.14
CA ASP A 227 -20.50 7.21 15.10
C ASP A 227 -19.48 7.87 16.05
N LYS A 228 -19.29 7.32 17.26
CA LYS A 228 -18.25 7.80 18.19
C LYS A 228 -16.83 7.58 17.65
N LEU A 229 -16.56 6.43 17.04
CA LEU A 229 -15.26 6.11 16.45
C LEU A 229 -14.93 7.05 15.28
N LEU A 230 -15.90 7.26 14.39
CA LEU A 230 -15.75 8.10 13.21
C LEU A 230 -15.62 9.59 13.57
N ALA A 231 -16.32 10.04 14.62
CA ALA A 231 -16.17 11.40 15.13
C ALA A 231 -14.80 11.62 15.78
N LYS A 232 -14.25 10.61 16.45
CA LYS A 232 -12.95 10.70 17.14
C LYS A 232 -11.76 10.64 16.17
N TYR A 233 -11.86 9.85 15.11
CA TYR A 233 -10.73 9.54 14.23
C TYR A 233 -11.00 9.99 12.79
N PRO A 234 -10.44 11.11 12.34
CA PRO A 234 -10.77 11.74 11.06
C PRO A 234 -10.27 10.95 9.83
N TYR A 235 -9.47 9.91 10.06
CA TYR A 235 -8.94 9.02 9.02
C TYR A 235 -9.83 7.82 8.73
N TYR A 236 -10.90 7.60 9.51
CA TYR A 236 -11.89 6.55 9.26
C TYR A 236 -13.11 7.09 8.52
N ALA A 237 -13.71 6.25 7.69
CA ALA A 237 -15.00 6.52 7.03
C ALA A 237 -15.89 5.28 7.04
N LYS A 238 -17.19 5.48 6.86
CA LYS A 238 -18.13 4.37 6.60
C LYS A 238 -17.71 3.63 5.34
N ALA A 239 -17.77 2.30 5.38
CA ALA A 239 -17.40 1.41 4.29
C ALA A 239 -18.32 0.18 4.25
N TYR A 240 -18.09 -0.70 3.28
CA TYR A 240 -18.78 -1.97 3.20
C TYR A 240 -17.89 -3.03 2.54
N ILE A 241 -18.25 -4.30 2.76
CA ILE A 241 -17.65 -5.46 2.11
C ILE A 241 -18.57 -5.88 0.95
N PRO A 242 -18.12 -5.80 -0.32
CA PRO A 242 -18.94 -6.20 -1.46
C PRO A 242 -19.02 -7.73 -1.58
N ILE A 243 -20.17 -8.33 -1.24
CA ILE A 243 -20.34 -9.80 -1.22
C ILE A 243 -20.28 -10.42 -2.62
N LYS A 244 -20.54 -9.65 -3.68
CA LYS A 244 -20.38 -10.10 -5.06
C LYS A 244 -19.00 -10.70 -5.37
N PHE A 245 -17.97 -10.35 -4.59
CA PHE A 245 -16.61 -10.88 -4.76
C PHE A 245 -16.36 -12.21 -4.03
N TYR A 246 -17.28 -12.64 -3.18
CA TYR A 246 -17.15 -13.77 -2.26
C TYR A 246 -18.41 -14.64 -2.27
N PRO A 247 -18.79 -15.23 -3.42
CA PRO A 247 -20.05 -15.96 -3.57
C PRO A 247 -20.14 -17.24 -2.70
N THR A 248 -19.01 -17.71 -2.17
CA THR A 248 -18.93 -18.89 -1.30
C THR A 248 -19.12 -18.58 0.19
N ALA A 249 -19.10 -17.30 0.58
CA ALA A 249 -19.51 -16.87 1.91
C ALA A 249 -21.05 -16.99 2.05
N THR A 250 -21.55 -17.16 3.27
CA THR A 250 -23.00 -17.37 3.48
C THR A 250 -23.82 -16.08 3.45
N ASN A 251 -23.19 -14.91 3.55
CA ASN A 251 -23.85 -13.61 3.40
C ASN A 251 -24.56 -13.48 2.03
N LYS A 252 -25.67 -12.73 2.00
CA LYS A 252 -26.43 -12.44 0.77
C LYS A 252 -26.33 -11.00 0.30
N GLU A 253 -25.99 -10.08 1.20
CA GLU A 253 -25.94 -8.65 0.95
C GLU A 253 -24.61 -8.05 1.40
N ASN A 254 -24.26 -6.88 0.85
CA ASN A 254 -23.06 -6.14 1.25
C ASN A 254 -23.06 -5.89 2.76
N VAL A 255 -21.93 -6.17 3.41
CA VAL A 255 -21.81 -6.10 4.87
C VAL A 255 -21.27 -4.73 5.29
N PRO A 256 -21.99 -3.95 6.12
CA PRO A 256 -21.55 -2.63 6.54
C PRO A 256 -20.38 -2.72 7.52
N THR A 257 -19.43 -1.79 7.38
CA THR A 257 -18.26 -1.65 8.24
C THR A 257 -17.72 -0.20 8.18
N PHE A 258 -16.50 0.01 8.65
CA PHE A 258 -15.71 1.21 8.44
C PHE A 258 -14.40 0.87 7.74
N GLY A 259 -13.67 1.88 7.30
CA GLY A 259 -12.44 1.68 6.57
C GLY A 259 -11.55 2.90 6.55
N VAL A 260 -10.41 2.70 5.90
CA VAL A 260 -9.35 3.68 5.61
C VAL A 260 -9.11 3.72 4.11
N LYS A 261 -8.13 4.52 3.67
CA LYS A 261 -7.65 4.45 2.29
C LYS A 261 -6.19 3.99 2.27
N ALA A 262 -5.83 3.14 1.31
CA ALA A 262 -4.45 2.85 0.98
C ALA A 262 -3.80 4.08 0.33
N THR A 263 -2.57 4.39 0.68
CA THR A 263 -1.81 5.53 0.16
C THR A 263 -0.41 5.09 -0.26
N LEU A 264 0.10 5.67 -1.34
CA LEU A 264 1.52 5.58 -1.67
C LEU A 264 2.27 6.71 -0.95
N VAL A 265 3.27 6.36 -0.18
CA VAL A 265 4.13 7.28 0.56
C VAL A 265 5.59 7.14 0.15
N THR A 266 6.36 8.19 0.41
CA THR A 266 7.80 8.26 0.19
C THR A 266 8.45 9.22 1.20
N SER A 267 9.77 9.41 1.12
CA SER A 267 10.52 10.35 1.93
C SER A 267 10.62 11.71 1.23
N ALA A 268 10.75 12.79 2.00
CA ALA A 268 11.10 14.11 1.49
C ALA A 268 12.47 14.16 0.80
N LYS A 269 13.31 13.14 1.03
CA LYS A 269 14.62 12.98 0.41
C LYS A 269 14.55 12.32 -0.98
N THR A 270 13.41 11.76 -1.36
CA THR A 270 13.25 11.09 -2.65
C THR A 270 13.33 12.11 -3.78
N PRO A 271 14.14 11.90 -4.84
CA PRO A 271 14.26 12.86 -5.92
C PRO A 271 12.92 13.17 -6.60
N ASP A 272 12.60 14.45 -6.77
CA ASP A 272 11.35 14.92 -7.39
C ASP A 272 11.05 14.29 -8.73
N LYS A 273 12.08 14.08 -9.56
CA LYS A 273 11.94 13.45 -10.89
C LYS A 273 11.38 12.03 -10.82
N ILE A 274 11.72 11.27 -9.78
CA ILE A 274 11.26 9.89 -9.59
C ILE A 274 9.79 9.91 -9.19
N VAL A 275 9.44 10.74 -8.21
CA VAL A 275 8.07 10.86 -7.72
C VAL A 275 7.14 11.39 -8.82
N TYR A 276 7.58 12.42 -9.55
CA TYR A 276 6.86 12.95 -10.72
C TYR A 276 6.61 11.86 -11.78
N ALA A 277 7.62 11.05 -12.13
CA ALA A 277 7.47 9.99 -13.11
C ALA A 277 6.45 8.93 -12.68
N ILE A 278 6.48 8.50 -11.41
CA ILE A 278 5.51 7.54 -10.87
C ILE A 278 4.10 8.13 -10.88
N THR A 279 3.93 9.35 -10.39
CA THR A 279 2.62 10.02 -10.39
C THR A 279 2.08 10.18 -11.82
N LYS A 280 2.91 10.66 -12.74
CA LYS A 280 2.55 10.83 -14.15
C LYS A 280 2.11 9.52 -14.78
N GLU A 281 2.88 8.45 -14.64
CA GLU A 281 2.54 7.18 -15.28
C GLU A 281 1.23 6.61 -14.76
N VAL A 282 0.95 6.72 -13.46
CA VAL A 282 -0.31 6.24 -12.89
C VAL A 282 -1.50 7.06 -13.38
N PHE A 283 -1.39 8.39 -13.39
CA PHE A 283 -2.53 9.27 -13.69
C PHE A 283 -2.76 9.53 -15.19
N ASP A 284 -1.72 9.51 -16.03
CA ASP A 284 -1.88 9.60 -17.49
C ASP A 284 -2.48 8.31 -18.05
N ASN A 285 -2.13 7.16 -17.46
CA ASN A 285 -2.63 5.85 -17.85
C ASN A 285 -3.69 5.33 -16.86
N PHE A 286 -4.47 6.24 -16.28
CA PHE A 286 -5.40 5.97 -15.19
C PHE A 286 -6.38 4.81 -15.49
N GLU A 287 -6.98 4.78 -16.68
CA GLU A 287 -7.90 3.69 -17.06
C GLU A 287 -7.20 2.34 -17.19
N ALA A 288 -5.94 2.33 -17.62
CA ALA A 288 -5.14 1.10 -17.63
C ALA A 288 -4.80 0.66 -16.21
N PHE A 289 -4.46 1.60 -15.32
CA PHE A 289 -4.22 1.32 -13.90
C PHE A 289 -5.47 0.69 -13.25
N LYS A 290 -6.66 1.27 -13.45
CA LYS A 290 -7.92 0.76 -12.90
C LYS A 290 -8.22 -0.70 -13.29
N LYS A 291 -7.81 -1.13 -14.48
CA LYS A 291 -7.99 -2.51 -14.96
C LYS A 291 -7.04 -3.53 -14.32
N LEU A 292 -5.99 -3.09 -13.62
CA LEU A 292 -5.00 -3.99 -13.04
C LEU A 292 -5.48 -4.68 -11.75
N HIS A 293 -6.54 -4.19 -11.12
CA HIS A 293 -7.16 -4.87 -9.98
C HIS A 293 -8.60 -4.39 -9.76
N PRO A 294 -9.58 -5.25 -9.39
CA PRO A 294 -10.97 -4.82 -9.24
C PRO A 294 -11.19 -3.79 -8.11
N ALA A 295 -10.34 -3.79 -7.08
CA ALA A 295 -10.37 -2.77 -6.01
C ALA A 295 -10.16 -1.33 -6.56
N TYR A 296 -9.60 -1.17 -7.75
CA TYR A 296 -9.37 0.13 -8.37
C TYR A 296 -10.57 0.61 -9.21
N SER A 297 -11.63 -0.19 -9.35
CA SER A 297 -12.79 0.17 -10.18
C SER A 297 -13.49 1.45 -9.70
N VAL A 298 -13.46 1.72 -8.39
CA VAL A 298 -14.08 2.88 -7.75
C VAL A 298 -13.21 4.15 -7.77
N LEU A 299 -12.02 4.09 -8.36
CA LEU A 299 -11.12 5.24 -8.35
C LEU A 299 -11.60 6.32 -9.31
N THR A 300 -11.39 7.56 -8.87
CA THR A 300 -11.42 8.77 -9.69
C THR A 300 -10.14 9.55 -9.42
N LYS A 301 -9.65 10.32 -10.40
CA LYS A 301 -8.45 11.15 -10.18
C LYS A 301 -8.61 12.08 -8.98
N LYS A 302 -9.84 12.57 -8.73
CA LYS A 302 -10.17 13.40 -7.57
C LYS A 302 -10.04 12.65 -6.24
N ASN A 303 -10.64 11.46 -6.12
CA ASN A 303 -10.64 10.72 -4.84
C ASN A 303 -9.25 10.18 -4.44
N MET A 304 -8.34 10.05 -5.42
CA MET A 304 -6.93 9.73 -5.21
C MET A 304 -6.12 10.89 -4.62
N LEU A 305 -6.71 12.08 -4.44
CA LEU A 305 -6.06 13.25 -3.81
C LEU A 305 -6.59 13.54 -2.40
N GLU A 306 -7.46 12.69 -1.89
CA GLU A 306 -8.11 12.83 -0.58
C GLU A 306 -7.57 11.82 0.43
N GLY A 307 -7.67 12.12 1.73
CA GLY A 307 -7.31 11.17 2.79
C GLY A 307 -5.81 11.02 3.03
N MET A 308 -5.00 11.96 2.54
CA MET A 308 -3.58 12.07 2.86
C MET A 308 -3.40 13.09 3.99
N SER A 309 -2.63 12.70 5.01
CA SER A 309 -2.30 13.52 6.18
C SER A 309 -0.87 14.05 6.15
N ALA A 310 0.05 13.32 5.51
CA ALA A 310 1.39 13.83 5.23
C ALA A 310 1.33 14.83 4.05
N PRO A 311 2.18 15.86 4.03
CA PRO A 311 2.29 16.76 2.89
C PRO A 311 2.59 15.98 1.61
N MET A 312 2.00 16.44 0.50
CA MET A 312 2.28 15.87 -0.81
C MET A 312 3.74 16.12 -1.19
N HIS A 313 4.39 15.13 -1.79
CA HIS A 313 5.74 15.28 -2.30
C HIS A 313 5.80 16.35 -3.42
N PRO A 314 6.84 17.22 -3.49
CA PRO A 314 6.92 18.26 -4.51
C PRO A 314 6.84 17.72 -5.95
N GLY A 315 7.56 16.64 -6.27
CA GLY A 315 7.40 15.93 -7.55
C GLY A 315 5.97 15.51 -7.91
N ALA A 316 5.17 15.00 -6.95
CA ALA A 316 3.77 14.67 -7.19
C ALA A 316 2.91 15.92 -7.35
N LEU A 317 3.09 16.91 -6.47
CA LEU A 317 2.37 18.19 -6.52
C LEU A 317 2.60 18.92 -7.84
N LYS A 318 3.84 18.89 -8.38
CA LYS A 318 4.17 19.44 -9.69
C LYS A 318 3.29 18.83 -10.78
N TYR A 319 3.21 17.51 -10.87
CA TYR A 319 2.36 16.84 -11.85
C TYR A 319 0.89 17.25 -11.68
N PHE A 320 0.35 17.22 -10.46
CA PHE A 320 -1.06 17.54 -10.25
C PHE A 320 -1.43 18.98 -10.62
N LYS A 321 -0.53 19.95 -10.40
CA LYS A 321 -0.70 21.33 -10.87
C LYS A 321 -0.72 21.41 -12.40
N GLU A 322 0.20 20.71 -13.07
CA GLU A 322 0.27 20.70 -14.54
C GLU A 322 -1.02 20.18 -15.21
N VAL A 323 -1.69 19.22 -14.58
CA VAL A 323 -2.94 18.64 -15.10
C VAL A 323 -4.22 19.23 -14.49
N GLY A 324 -4.11 20.34 -13.75
CA GLY A 324 -5.27 21.06 -13.19
C GLY A 324 -6.04 20.30 -12.10
N LEU A 325 -5.36 19.40 -11.38
CA LEU A 325 -5.95 18.64 -10.27
C LEU A 325 -5.67 19.28 -8.89
N LYS A 326 -4.77 20.25 -8.81
CA LYS A 326 -4.38 21.03 -7.62
C LYS A 326 -3.97 22.44 -8.00
#